data_AF-A0A1I6G1K1-F1
#
_entry.id   AF-A0A1I6G1K1-F1
#
_cell.length_a   1.000
_cell.length_b   1.000
_cell.length_c   1.000
_cell.angle_alpha   90.00
_cell.angle_beta   90.00
_cell.angle_gamma   90.00
#
_symmetry.space_group_name_H-M   'P 1'
#
loop_
_entity.id
_entity.type
_entity.pdbx_description
1 polymer ?
#
loop_
_entity_poly.entity_id
_entity_poly.type
_entity_poly.pdbx_seq_one_letter_code
_entity_poly.pdbx_strand_id
1 'polypeptide(L)'
;MSTEQGTSVTIEDGRLEVSNLEIEDTEIVDYIRSVDEDERAAEIRRALRIGITTMDLATTSGEQEYVERKFEEMRRDFEGEIERVEEEIEEKFGEEGHVPNVLDQHLGDDGTLRERLDDAFGEDGVFVERLDEELGEDGERISEALDPDKEGTPTNRLKSVFKDEIRSVREKIEEEFTAAETESEMRQQTRLKGDEFEETVDDLLAELVRGTSHEYEFTGDTIGELTDRKVGDFVLTLEETGQRIVIEAKSDKSYSQPEIKKELDDAIENRDADYGIIVFECEDYVPNKVGYFQEFERDRLSIALSEDEDAEEVEPGYLRIAFSWAKTRAIQQYADSDTDFDAEVVQTNISEVEDAIGRFSTIRSKTTSLVKTANEIDEQLEEIENDAKGRLADIRAELRASGRS
;
A
#
# COMPACT_ATOMS: atom_id res chain seq x y z
N MET A 1 7.06 -101.88 -23.64
CA MET A 1 7.97 -102.16 -24.77
C MET A 1 7.80 -100.96 -25.70
N SER A 2 8.37 -99.79 -25.38
CA SER A 2 9.81 -99.46 -25.38
C SER A 2 10.47 -99.99 -26.64
N THR A 3 9.96 -99.49 -27.76
CA THR A 3 10.70 -99.41 -29.02
C THR A 3 10.99 -97.94 -29.17
N GLU A 4 12.28 -97.61 -29.09
CA GLU A 4 12.86 -96.29 -29.29
C GLU A 4 12.12 -95.59 -30.43
N GLN A 5 11.31 -94.59 -30.10
CA GLN A 5 10.74 -93.72 -31.11
C GLN A 5 11.91 -92.86 -31.58
N GLY A 6 12.64 -93.36 -32.57
CA GLY A 6 13.72 -92.62 -33.21
C GLY A 6 13.21 -91.25 -33.65
N THR A 7 14.07 -90.25 -33.55
CA THR A 7 13.73 -88.86 -33.90
C THR A 7 12.99 -88.82 -35.23
N SER A 8 11.71 -88.44 -35.20
CA SER A 8 10.90 -88.28 -36.41
C SER A 8 10.85 -86.81 -36.78
N VAL A 9 11.10 -86.51 -38.05
CA VAL A 9 11.08 -85.15 -38.58
C VAL A 9 9.97 -85.05 -39.63
N THR A 10 9.02 -84.15 -39.41
CA THR A 10 7.90 -83.88 -40.33
C THR A 10 7.92 -82.40 -40.72
N ILE A 11 7.63 -82.10 -41.99
CA ILE A 11 7.58 -80.74 -42.53
C ILE A 11 6.24 -80.55 -43.23
N GLU A 12 5.37 -79.71 -42.68
CA GLU A 12 4.07 -79.35 -43.25
C GLU A 12 3.81 -77.85 -43.06
N ASP A 13 3.24 -77.18 -44.07
CA ASP A 13 2.85 -75.75 -44.05
C ASP A 13 3.92 -74.78 -43.47
N GLY A 14 5.19 -75.00 -43.81
CA GLY A 14 6.30 -74.15 -43.38
C GLY A 14 6.70 -74.32 -41.91
N ARG A 15 6.19 -75.35 -41.22
CA ARG A 15 6.55 -75.72 -39.85
C ARG A 15 7.35 -77.01 -39.85
N LEU A 16 8.50 -76.98 -39.19
CA LEU A 16 9.33 -78.15 -38.92
C LEU A 16 8.95 -78.69 -37.53
N GLU A 17 8.47 -79.91 -37.48
CA GLU A 17 8.23 -80.62 -36.23
C GLU A 17 9.24 -81.76 -36.09
N VAL A 18 9.96 -81.75 -34.97
CA VAL A 18 10.92 -82.79 -34.61
C VAL A 18 10.44 -83.41 -33.31
N SER A 19 10.04 -84.68 -33.37
CA SER A 19 9.53 -85.42 -32.22
C SER A 19 10.57 -86.45 -31.74
N ASN A 20 10.67 -86.62 -30.42
CA ASN A 20 11.60 -87.54 -29.75
C ASN A 20 13.09 -87.31 -30.09
N LEU A 21 13.50 -86.04 -30.20
CA LEU A 21 14.92 -85.70 -30.32
C LEU A 21 15.62 -85.82 -28.96
N GLU A 22 16.50 -86.80 -28.83
CA GLU A 22 17.45 -86.92 -27.72
C GLU A 22 18.86 -86.58 -28.21
N ILE A 23 19.55 -85.70 -27.49
CA ILE A 23 20.93 -85.30 -27.76
C ILE A 23 21.77 -85.72 -26.56
N GLU A 24 22.74 -86.61 -26.79
CA GLU A 24 23.64 -87.12 -25.75
C GLU A 24 24.96 -86.34 -25.68
N ASP A 25 25.18 -85.38 -26.58
CA ASP A 25 26.39 -84.58 -26.62
C ASP A 25 26.53 -83.73 -25.34
N THR A 26 27.59 -84.00 -24.58
CA THR A 26 27.78 -83.42 -23.24
C THR A 26 27.96 -81.90 -23.30
N GLU A 27 28.62 -81.37 -24.33
CA GLU A 27 28.81 -79.92 -24.47
C GLU A 27 27.49 -79.21 -24.73
N ILE A 28 26.65 -79.78 -25.61
CA ILE A 28 25.31 -79.24 -25.90
C ILE A 28 24.41 -79.33 -24.66
N VAL A 29 24.42 -80.47 -23.97
CA VAL A 29 23.60 -80.68 -22.77
C VAL A 29 24.00 -79.71 -21.66
N ASP A 30 25.30 -79.53 -21.40
CA ASP A 30 25.78 -78.62 -20.37
C ASP A 30 25.53 -77.14 -20.72
N TYR A 31 25.67 -76.78 -22.01
CA TYR A 31 25.28 -75.46 -22.49
C TYR A 31 23.80 -75.18 -22.24
N ILE A 32 22.91 -76.09 -22.64
CA ILE A 32 21.46 -75.90 -22.45
C ILE A 32 21.07 -75.94 -20.96
N ARG A 33 21.74 -76.73 -20.13
CA ARG A 33 21.52 -76.71 -18.66
C ARG A 33 21.81 -75.35 -18.04
N SER A 34 22.78 -74.61 -18.59
CA SER A 34 23.12 -73.27 -18.11
C SER A 34 22.07 -72.21 -18.47
N VAL A 35 21.18 -72.51 -19.41
CA VAL A 35 20.04 -71.66 -19.80
C VAL A 35 18.85 -71.96 -18.88
N ASP A 36 18.12 -70.91 -18.52
CA ASP A 36 16.91 -71.01 -17.70
C ASP A 36 15.85 -71.91 -18.36
N GLU A 37 15.16 -72.71 -17.55
CA GLU A 37 14.29 -73.79 -18.03
C GLU A 37 13.21 -73.33 -19.02
N ASP A 38 12.69 -72.13 -18.83
CA ASP A 38 11.68 -71.49 -19.67
C ASP A 38 12.23 -70.95 -21.01
N GLU A 39 13.55 -70.73 -21.11
CA GLU A 39 14.18 -70.19 -22.32
C GLU A 39 14.86 -71.26 -23.20
N ARG A 40 15.15 -72.45 -22.64
CA ARG A 40 15.86 -73.55 -23.35
C ARG A 40 15.28 -73.89 -24.73
N ALA A 41 13.95 -73.91 -24.85
CA ALA A 41 13.27 -74.25 -26.10
C ALA A 41 13.49 -73.17 -27.20
N ALA A 42 13.63 -71.90 -26.82
CA ALA A 42 13.92 -70.82 -27.75
C ALA A 42 15.37 -70.91 -28.25
N GLU A 43 16.32 -71.23 -27.37
CA GLU A 43 17.74 -71.29 -27.72
C GLU A 43 18.06 -72.44 -28.69
N ILE A 44 17.43 -73.62 -28.53
CA ILE A 44 17.57 -74.73 -29.48
C ILE A 44 17.11 -74.34 -30.90
N ARG A 45 16.00 -73.59 -31.01
CA ARG A 45 15.52 -73.10 -32.32
C ARG A 45 16.51 -72.12 -32.95
N ARG A 46 17.19 -71.31 -32.14
CA ARG A 46 18.21 -70.36 -32.59
C ARG A 46 19.44 -71.08 -33.13
N ALA A 47 19.94 -72.08 -32.41
CA ALA A 47 21.08 -72.89 -32.82
C ALA A 47 20.82 -73.62 -34.16
N LEU A 48 19.64 -74.25 -34.30
CA LEU A 48 19.24 -74.92 -35.55
C LEU A 48 19.19 -73.95 -36.74
N ARG A 49 18.68 -72.73 -36.54
CA ARG A 49 18.64 -71.71 -37.61
C ARG A 49 20.05 -71.36 -38.08
N ILE A 50 20.97 -71.09 -37.16
CA ILE A 50 22.35 -70.72 -37.49
C ILE A 50 23.05 -71.89 -38.20
N GLY A 51 22.92 -73.12 -37.67
CA GLY A 51 23.50 -74.31 -38.29
C GLY A 51 23.01 -74.55 -39.71
N ILE A 52 21.70 -74.43 -39.95
CA ILE A 52 21.12 -74.59 -41.30
C ILE A 52 21.64 -73.49 -42.25
N THR A 53 21.70 -72.23 -41.82
CA THR A 53 22.26 -71.15 -42.66
C THR A 53 23.71 -71.42 -43.06
N THR A 54 24.53 -71.95 -42.15
CA THR A 54 25.92 -72.31 -42.45
C THR A 54 26.02 -73.49 -43.43
N MET A 55 25.11 -74.48 -43.34
CA MET A 55 25.07 -75.61 -44.27
C MET A 55 24.53 -75.24 -45.66
N ASP A 56 23.59 -74.30 -45.74
CA ASP A 56 23.01 -73.82 -47.01
C ASP A 56 24.07 -73.09 -47.88
N LEU A 57 25.00 -72.40 -47.22
CA LEU A 57 26.19 -71.79 -47.86
C LEU A 57 27.15 -72.82 -48.50
N ALA A 58 27.12 -74.08 -48.06
CA ALA A 58 28.12 -75.08 -48.44
C ALA A 58 27.73 -75.98 -49.63
N THR A 59 26.46 -75.97 -50.08
CA THR A 59 25.93 -77.05 -50.95
C THR A 59 25.48 -76.60 -52.36
N THR A 60 25.53 -75.30 -52.69
CA THR A 60 25.10 -74.74 -54.00
C THR A 60 26.26 -74.57 -54.99
N SER A 61 26.99 -75.66 -55.30
CA SER A 61 28.14 -75.63 -56.23
C SER A 61 27.81 -75.95 -57.70
N GLY A 62 26.54 -76.25 -58.04
CA GLY A 62 26.12 -76.55 -59.42
C GLY A 62 25.58 -75.36 -60.22
N GLU A 63 25.14 -74.29 -59.56
CA GLU A 63 24.68 -73.05 -60.20
C GLU A 63 25.81 -72.03 -60.37
N GLN A 64 26.96 -72.26 -59.71
CA GLN A 64 28.10 -71.36 -59.69
C GLN A 64 28.62 -71.03 -61.10
N GLU A 65 28.63 -71.96 -62.05
CA GLU A 65 29.19 -71.74 -63.39
C GLU A 65 28.23 -70.99 -64.34
N TYR A 66 26.92 -71.07 -64.09
CA TYR A 66 25.91 -70.28 -64.83
C TYR A 66 25.75 -68.88 -64.22
N VAL A 67 25.78 -68.81 -62.88
CA VAL A 67 25.81 -67.58 -62.12
C VAL A 67 27.10 -66.82 -62.39
N GLU A 68 28.28 -67.45 -62.44
CA GLU A 68 29.55 -66.78 -62.80
C GLU A 68 29.45 -66.12 -64.17
N ARG A 69 28.94 -66.81 -65.17
CA ARG A 69 28.79 -66.25 -66.52
C ARG A 69 27.82 -65.07 -66.55
N LYS A 70 26.70 -65.15 -65.83
CA LYS A 70 25.73 -64.05 -65.75
C LYS A 70 26.19 -62.91 -64.86
N PHE A 71 26.98 -63.19 -63.82
CA PHE A 71 27.68 -62.18 -63.03
C PHE A 71 28.78 -61.51 -63.83
N GLU A 72 29.51 -62.20 -64.69
CA GLU A 72 30.52 -61.57 -65.56
C GLU A 72 29.89 -60.67 -66.63
N GLU A 73 28.73 -61.04 -67.14
CA GLU A 73 27.95 -60.20 -68.07
C GLU A 73 27.39 -58.97 -67.33
N MET A 74 26.76 -59.17 -66.18
CA MET A 74 26.24 -58.09 -65.33
C MET A 74 27.37 -57.19 -64.82
N ARG A 75 28.53 -57.74 -64.44
CA ARG A 75 29.69 -56.96 -63.98
C ARG A 75 30.25 -56.09 -65.09
N ARG A 76 30.30 -56.58 -66.35
CA ARG A 76 30.69 -55.74 -67.49
C ARG A 76 29.71 -54.59 -67.72
N ASP A 77 28.42 -54.86 -67.66
CA ASP A 77 27.40 -53.80 -67.84
C ASP A 77 27.45 -52.79 -66.68
N PHE A 78 27.66 -53.26 -65.45
CA PHE A 78 27.80 -52.42 -64.25
C PHE A 78 29.10 -51.61 -64.25
N GLU A 79 30.23 -52.21 -64.66
CA GLU A 79 31.52 -51.52 -64.86
C GLU A 79 31.36 -50.40 -65.90
N GLY A 80 30.69 -50.65 -67.03
CA GLY A 80 30.45 -49.64 -68.06
C GLY A 80 29.41 -48.57 -67.70
N GLU A 81 28.49 -48.83 -66.77
CA GLU A 81 27.60 -47.81 -66.18
C GLU A 81 28.35 -46.96 -65.13
N ILE A 82 29.19 -47.60 -64.31
CA ILE A 82 30.02 -46.90 -63.32
C ILE A 82 31.00 -45.96 -64.02
N GLU A 83 31.70 -46.40 -65.07
CA GLU A 83 32.63 -45.54 -65.83
C GLU A 83 31.92 -44.29 -66.39
N ARG A 84 30.68 -44.43 -66.89
CA ARG A 84 29.89 -43.29 -67.39
C ARG A 84 29.45 -42.34 -66.28
N VAL A 85 29.08 -42.88 -65.12
CA VAL A 85 28.69 -42.08 -63.96
C VAL A 85 29.93 -41.39 -63.37
N GLU A 86 31.08 -42.05 -63.31
CA GLU A 86 32.35 -41.47 -62.90
C GLU A 86 32.76 -40.34 -63.85
N GLU A 87 32.66 -40.52 -65.18
CA GLU A 87 32.90 -39.44 -66.14
C GLU A 87 31.94 -38.24 -65.96
N GLU A 88 30.64 -38.47 -65.76
CA GLU A 88 29.69 -37.36 -65.50
C GLU A 88 29.93 -36.66 -64.14
N ILE A 89 30.33 -37.42 -63.12
CA ILE A 89 30.67 -36.87 -61.80
C ILE A 89 31.99 -36.08 -61.89
N GLU A 90 33.00 -36.57 -62.60
CA GLU A 90 34.25 -35.85 -62.83
C GLU A 90 34.02 -34.56 -63.64
N GLU A 91 33.20 -34.62 -64.69
CA GLU A 91 32.85 -33.44 -65.51
C GLU A 91 32.12 -32.35 -64.70
N LYS A 92 31.22 -32.76 -63.79
CA LYS A 92 30.42 -31.80 -63.01
C LYS A 92 31.10 -31.38 -61.71
N PHE A 93 31.80 -32.28 -61.03
CA PHE A 93 32.28 -32.15 -59.65
C PHE A 93 33.77 -32.44 -59.47
N GLY A 94 34.50 -32.87 -60.51
CA GLY A 94 35.97 -33.00 -60.47
C GLY A 94 36.65 -31.65 -60.27
N GLU A 95 37.97 -31.65 -60.05
CA GLU A 95 38.73 -30.44 -59.69
C GLU A 95 38.63 -29.32 -60.75
N GLU A 96 38.50 -29.67 -62.03
CA GLU A 96 38.23 -28.73 -63.14
C GLU A 96 36.76 -28.74 -63.61
N GLY A 97 35.87 -29.34 -62.82
CA GLY A 97 34.47 -29.54 -63.16
C GLY A 97 33.64 -28.26 -63.20
N HIS A 98 32.44 -28.35 -63.75
CA HIS A 98 31.57 -27.19 -63.94
C HIS A 98 31.10 -26.56 -62.61
N VAL A 99 30.90 -27.35 -61.54
CA VAL A 99 30.39 -26.85 -60.26
C VAL A 99 31.46 -26.07 -59.47
N PRO A 100 32.68 -26.58 -59.27
CA PRO A 100 33.74 -25.81 -58.61
C PRO A 100 34.07 -24.51 -59.34
N ASN A 101 34.13 -24.52 -60.67
CA ASN A 101 34.41 -23.31 -61.46
C ASN A 101 33.33 -22.22 -61.32
N VAL A 102 32.05 -22.59 -61.31
CA VAL A 102 30.95 -21.62 -61.12
C VAL A 102 30.93 -21.09 -59.69
N LEU A 103 31.17 -21.95 -58.71
CA LEU A 103 31.26 -21.56 -57.31
C LEU A 103 32.46 -20.63 -57.07
N ASP A 104 33.62 -20.90 -57.66
CA ASP A 104 34.80 -20.03 -57.54
C ASP A 104 34.57 -18.68 -58.25
N GLN A 105 33.97 -18.68 -59.45
CA GLN A 105 33.64 -17.45 -60.18
C GLN A 105 32.67 -16.53 -59.42
N HIS A 106 31.74 -17.09 -58.63
CA HIS A 106 30.73 -16.31 -57.93
C HIS A 106 31.05 -16.08 -56.45
N LEU A 107 31.67 -17.05 -55.79
CA LEU A 107 31.86 -17.13 -54.33
C LEU A 107 33.31 -17.34 -53.92
N GLY A 108 34.25 -17.50 -54.86
CA GLY A 108 35.68 -17.58 -54.59
C GLY A 108 36.25 -16.26 -54.08
N ASP A 109 37.56 -16.24 -53.78
CA ASP A 109 38.20 -15.09 -53.15
C ASP A 109 38.12 -13.80 -53.99
N ASP A 110 38.09 -13.92 -55.32
CA ASP A 110 37.86 -12.83 -56.30
C ASP A 110 36.47 -12.95 -56.99
N GLY A 111 35.50 -13.59 -56.33
CA GLY A 111 34.19 -13.88 -56.90
C GLY A 111 33.28 -12.66 -57.03
N THR A 112 32.41 -12.66 -58.04
CA THR A 112 31.50 -11.53 -58.35
C THR A 112 30.53 -11.15 -57.23
N LEU A 113 30.21 -12.06 -56.30
CA LEU A 113 29.37 -11.74 -55.15
C LEU A 113 30.14 -10.92 -54.10
N ARG A 114 31.42 -11.22 -53.89
CA ARG A 114 32.25 -10.53 -52.91
C ARG A 114 32.52 -9.10 -53.35
N GLU A 115 32.86 -8.92 -54.63
CA GLU A 115 32.99 -7.59 -55.27
C GLU A 115 31.71 -6.76 -55.10
N ARG A 116 30.53 -7.34 -55.35
CA ARG A 116 29.24 -6.62 -55.18
C ARG A 116 28.87 -6.35 -53.74
N LEU A 117 29.26 -7.22 -52.80
CA LEU A 117 29.03 -7.01 -51.38
C LEU A 117 29.97 -5.95 -50.82
N ASP A 118 31.23 -5.92 -51.24
CA ASP A 118 32.19 -4.88 -50.85
C ASP A 118 31.83 -3.53 -51.49
N ASP A 119 31.41 -3.50 -52.76
CA ASP A 119 30.90 -2.27 -53.41
C ASP A 119 29.64 -1.71 -52.71
N ALA A 120 28.82 -2.57 -52.12
CA ALA A 120 27.59 -2.15 -51.45
C ALA A 120 27.81 -1.84 -49.97
N PHE A 121 28.57 -2.67 -49.25
CA PHE A 121 28.66 -2.70 -47.79
C PHE A 121 30.09 -2.63 -47.23
N GLY A 122 31.11 -2.55 -48.09
CA GLY A 122 32.50 -2.33 -47.69
C GLY A 122 32.71 -0.92 -47.13
N GLU A 123 33.95 -0.64 -46.70
CA GLU A 123 34.32 0.60 -46.01
C GLU A 123 34.02 1.88 -46.83
N ASP A 124 34.06 1.78 -48.17
CA ASP A 124 33.68 2.83 -49.12
C ASP A 124 32.41 2.47 -49.94
N GLY A 125 31.58 1.54 -49.44
CA GLY A 125 30.43 1.02 -50.15
C GLY A 125 29.26 2.01 -50.24
N VAL A 126 28.49 1.96 -51.33
CA VAL A 126 27.40 2.93 -51.62
C VAL A 126 26.32 2.95 -50.53
N PHE A 127 26.16 1.86 -49.77
CA PHE A 127 25.22 1.81 -48.65
C PHE A 127 25.78 2.50 -47.40
N VAL A 128 27.08 2.36 -47.12
CA VAL A 128 27.74 3.02 -45.98
C VAL A 128 27.78 4.52 -46.19
N GLU A 129 28.17 4.98 -47.39
CA GLU A 129 28.17 6.42 -47.73
C GLU A 129 26.78 7.05 -47.58
N ARG A 130 25.73 6.33 -48.00
CA ARG A 130 24.35 6.79 -47.88
C ARG A 130 23.81 6.72 -46.45
N LEU A 131 24.28 5.75 -45.66
CA LEU A 131 23.93 5.63 -44.25
C LEU A 131 24.59 6.74 -43.44
N ASP A 132 25.86 7.05 -43.71
CA ASP A 132 26.59 8.17 -43.09
C ASP A 132 26.00 9.53 -43.54
N GLU A 133 25.60 9.67 -44.80
CA GLU A 133 24.93 10.89 -45.30
C GLU A 133 23.61 11.17 -44.56
N GLU A 134 22.82 10.13 -44.26
CA GLU A 134 21.51 10.27 -43.60
C GLU A 134 21.64 10.29 -42.06
N LEU A 135 22.45 9.40 -41.47
CA LEU A 135 22.52 9.14 -40.03
C LEU A 135 23.74 9.76 -39.33
N GLY A 136 24.71 10.30 -40.09
CA GLY A 136 26.00 10.76 -39.58
C GLY A 136 26.97 9.60 -39.32
N GLU A 137 28.27 9.85 -39.35
CA GLU A 137 29.32 8.85 -39.02
C GLU A 137 28.96 8.18 -37.68
N ASP A 138 28.93 6.84 -37.66
CA ASP A 138 28.56 6.02 -36.50
C ASP A 138 27.19 6.34 -35.86
N GLY A 139 26.26 6.92 -36.62
CA GLY A 139 24.91 7.25 -36.15
C GLY A 139 24.85 8.47 -35.22
N GLU A 140 25.85 9.34 -35.27
CA GLU A 140 25.98 10.55 -34.44
C GLU A 140 24.70 11.41 -34.47
N ARG A 141 24.04 11.56 -35.63
CA ARG A 141 22.81 12.38 -35.73
C ARG A 141 21.64 11.79 -34.96
N ILE A 142 21.50 10.46 -34.92
CA ILE A 142 20.44 9.80 -34.13
C ILE A 142 20.75 9.91 -32.65
N SER A 143 22.01 9.65 -32.27
CA SER A 143 22.45 9.77 -30.88
C SER A 143 22.22 11.18 -30.35
N GLU A 144 22.60 12.20 -31.12
CA GLU A 144 22.42 13.60 -30.77
C GLU A 144 20.95 14.03 -30.76
N ALA A 145 20.12 13.48 -31.67
CA ALA A 145 18.68 13.76 -31.70
C ALA A 145 17.90 13.12 -30.54
N LEU A 146 18.43 12.05 -29.94
CA LEU A 146 17.81 11.32 -28.84
C LEU A 146 18.52 11.49 -27.49
N ASP A 147 19.54 12.34 -27.42
CA ASP A 147 20.30 12.59 -26.21
C ASP A 147 19.39 13.15 -25.10
N PRO A 148 19.26 12.46 -23.93
CA PRO A 148 18.43 12.91 -22.82
C PRO A 148 18.98 14.15 -22.09
N ASP A 149 20.24 14.53 -22.30
CA ASP A 149 20.88 15.68 -21.68
C ASP A 149 20.94 16.91 -22.59
N LYS A 150 20.64 16.74 -23.88
CA LYS A 150 20.52 17.86 -24.83
C LYS A 150 19.13 18.49 -24.81
N GLU A 151 19.06 19.78 -24.50
CA GLU A 151 17.79 20.52 -24.46
C GLU A 151 17.08 20.50 -25.83
N GLY A 152 15.78 20.23 -25.79
CA GLY A 152 14.92 20.25 -26.97
C GLY A 152 14.70 18.90 -27.64
N THR A 153 15.48 17.86 -27.32
CA THR A 153 15.26 16.49 -27.82
C THR A 153 13.99 15.86 -27.24
N PRO A 154 13.35 14.89 -27.93
CA PRO A 154 12.20 14.16 -27.40
C PRO A 154 12.50 13.47 -26.06
N THR A 155 13.69 12.90 -25.92
CA THR A 155 14.13 12.17 -24.72
C THR A 155 14.38 13.12 -23.54
N ASN A 156 14.95 14.31 -23.79
CA ASN A 156 15.12 15.33 -22.76
C ASN A 156 13.76 15.88 -22.26
N ARG A 157 12.80 16.09 -23.16
CA ARG A 157 11.42 16.46 -22.77
C ARG A 157 10.77 15.39 -21.90
N LEU A 158 10.92 14.12 -22.26
CA LEU A 158 10.41 13.00 -21.47
C LEU A 158 11.07 12.95 -20.08
N LYS A 159 12.39 13.13 -20.01
CA LYS A 159 13.15 13.21 -18.74
C LYS A 159 12.66 14.36 -17.85
N SER A 160 12.38 15.52 -18.43
CA SER A 160 11.85 16.68 -17.70
C SER A 160 10.46 16.42 -17.13
N VAL A 161 9.54 15.87 -17.95
CA VAL A 161 8.20 15.48 -17.48
C VAL A 161 8.29 14.50 -16.31
N PHE A 162 9.11 13.44 -16.42
CA PHE A 162 9.28 12.49 -15.32
C PHE A 162 9.87 13.13 -14.06
N LYS A 163 10.84 14.04 -14.19
CA LYS A 163 11.40 14.76 -13.04
C LYS A 163 10.36 15.64 -12.35
N ASP A 164 9.51 16.32 -13.11
CA ASP A 164 8.48 17.19 -12.56
C ASP A 164 7.36 16.37 -11.90
N GLU A 165 6.96 15.24 -12.49
CA GLU A 165 5.98 14.33 -11.89
C GLU A 165 6.49 13.74 -10.56
N ILE A 166 7.76 13.29 -10.52
CA ILE A 166 8.39 12.78 -9.30
C ILE A 166 8.49 13.86 -8.23
N ARG A 167 8.81 15.11 -8.61
CA ARG A 167 8.85 16.24 -7.67
C ARG A 167 7.46 16.51 -7.09
N SER A 168 6.42 16.55 -7.93
CA SER A 168 5.04 16.77 -7.49
C SER A 168 4.55 15.67 -6.55
N VAL A 169 4.88 14.40 -6.83
CA VAL A 169 4.55 13.29 -5.92
C VAL A 169 5.26 13.44 -4.59
N ARG A 170 6.55 13.83 -4.59
CA ARG A 170 7.30 14.05 -3.35
C ARG A 170 6.72 15.19 -2.51
N GLU A 171 6.37 16.32 -3.14
CA GLU A 171 5.75 17.47 -2.46
C GLU A 171 4.43 17.07 -1.79
N LYS A 172 3.57 16.34 -2.50
CA LYS A 172 2.31 15.83 -1.94
C LYS A 172 2.50 14.88 -0.77
N ILE A 173 3.52 14.02 -0.82
CA ILE A 173 3.84 13.12 0.30
C ILE A 173 4.32 13.93 1.50
N GLU A 174 5.21 14.91 1.31
CA GLU A 174 5.68 15.78 2.39
C GLU A 174 4.51 16.58 3.02
N GLU A 175 3.59 17.12 2.21
CA GLU A 175 2.38 17.83 2.68
C GLU A 175 1.43 16.94 3.49
N GLU A 176 1.17 15.71 3.03
CA GLU A 176 0.31 14.77 3.76
C GLU A 176 0.94 14.30 5.08
N PHE A 177 2.25 14.11 5.12
CA PHE A 177 2.95 13.73 6.34
C PHE A 177 2.94 14.85 7.38
N THR A 178 3.18 16.10 6.98
CA THR A 178 3.10 17.23 7.92
C THR A 178 1.69 17.43 8.43
N ALA A 179 0.67 17.31 7.56
CA ALA A 179 -0.73 17.41 7.98
C ALA A 179 -1.09 16.33 9.02
N ALA A 180 -0.66 15.08 8.81
CA ALA A 180 -0.92 13.98 9.74
C ALA A 180 -0.20 14.14 11.09
N GLU A 181 1.04 14.62 11.10
CA GLU A 181 1.75 14.94 12.35
C GLU A 181 1.06 16.08 13.10
N THR A 182 0.74 17.19 12.42
CA THR A 182 0.02 18.31 13.03
C THR A 182 -1.34 17.89 13.59
N GLU A 183 -2.10 17.05 12.88
CA GLU A 183 -3.37 16.54 13.37
C GLU A 183 -3.21 15.64 14.61
N SER A 184 -2.19 14.78 14.64
CA SER A 184 -1.89 13.93 15.80
C SER A 184 -1.46 14.75 17.02
N GLU A 185 -0.62 15.76 16.82
CA GLU A 185 -0.16 16.68 17.88
C GLU A 185 -1.33 17.50 18.42
N MET A 186 -2.17 18.07 17.55
CA MET A 186 -3.36 18.80 17.96
C MET A 186 -4.32 17.90 18.76
N ARG A 187 -4.60 16.68 18.31
CA ARG A 187 -5.47 15.75 19.05
C ARG A 187 -4.92 15.37 20.43
N GLN A 188 -3.60 15.25 20.58
CA GLN A 188 -2.98 14.98 21.87
C GLN A 188 -3.08 16.20 22.80
N GLN A 189 -2.80 17.41 22.28
CA GLN A 189 -2.96 18.64 23.04
C GLN A 189 -4.40 18.86 23.49
N THR A 190 -5.40 18.70 22.61
CA THR A 190 -6.82 18.84 22.96
C THR A 190 -7.24 17.86 24.05
N ARG A 191 -6.76 16.60 24.01
CA ARG A 191 -7.08 15.61 25.05
C ARG A 191 -6.48 16.00 26.40
N LEU A 192 -5.19 16.35 26.43
CA LEU A 192 -4.53 16.78 27.66
C LEU A 192 -5.22 18.02 28.25
N LYS A 193 -5.60 18.98 27.40
CA LYS A 193 -6.36 20.18 27.80
C LYS A 193 -7.74 19.82 28.36
N GLY A 194 -8.40 18.81 27.81
CA GLY A 194 -9.62 18.20 28.36
C GLY A 194 -9.44 17.69 29.77
N ASP A 195 -8.46 16.82 29.98
CA ASP A 195 -8.20 16.21 31.28
C ASP A 195 -7.84 17.26 32.34
N GLU A 196 -7.00 18.26 32.00
CA GLU A 196 -6.63 19.38 32.89
C GLU A 196 -7.83 20.27 33.26
N PHE A 197 -8.75 20.47 32.31
CA PHE A 197 -9.95 21.26 32.55
C PHE A 197 -10.95 20.53 33.44
N GLU A 198 -11.15 19.23 33.23
CA GLU A 198 -11.98 18.40 34.11
C GLU A 198 -11.48 18.44 35.56
N GLU A 199 -10.16 18.33 35.78
CA GLU A 199 -9.56 18.46 37.12
C GLU A 199 -9.82 19.84 37.74
N THR A 200 -9.75 20.89 36.93
CA THR A 200 -10.08 22.27 37.38
C THR A 200 -11.55 22.37 37.80
N VAL A 201 -12.47 21.79 37.04
CA VAL A 201 -13.90 21.78 37.38
C VAL A 201 -14.15 20.93 38.64
N ASP A 202 -13.50 19.79 38.78
CA ASP A 202 -13.55 18.93 39.98
C ASP A 202 -13.19 19.71 41.25
N ASP A 203 -12.06 20.43 41.23
CA ASP A 203 -11.60 21.26 42.34
C ASP A 203 -12.59 22.37 42.70
N LEU A 204 -13.15 23.05 41.69
CA LEU A 204 -14.13 24.11 41.91
C LEU A 204 -15.46 23.58 42.48
N LEU A 205 -15.91 22.41 42.02
CA LEU A 205 -17.10 21.76 42.54
C LEU A 205 -16.89 21.22 43.95
N ALA A 206 -15.74 20.60 44.22
CA ALA A 206 -15.36 20.12 45.53
C ALA A 206 -15.29 21.28 46.54
N GLU A 207 -14.75 22.44 46.14
CA GLU A 207 -14.75 23.65 46.97
C GLU A 207 -16.18 24.18 47.21
N LEU A 208 -17.03 24.18 46.17
CA LEU A 208 -18.41 24.63 46.25
C LEU A 208 -19.23 23.81 47.25
N VAL A 209 -19.11 22.48 47.23
CA VAL A 209 -19.84 21.60 48.16
C VAL A 209 -19.19 21.52 49.53
N ARG A 210 -17.96 22.03 49.69
CA ARG A 210 -17.21 21.95 50.94
C ARG A 210 -17.95 22.63 52.08
N GLY A 211 -18.31 21.86 53.10
CA GLY A 211 -19.05 22.38 54.25
C GLY A 211 -20.56 22.49 54.04
N THR A 212 -21.07 21.99 52.92
CA THR A 212 -22.50 21.74 52.70
C THR A 212 -22.82 20.26 52.98
N SER A 213 -24.11 19.91 53.05
CA SER A 213 -24.58 18.53 53.18
C SER A 213 -24.80 17.84 51.83
N HIS A 214 -24.55 18.53 50.70
CA HIS A 214 -24.76 17.98 49.36
C HIS A 214 -23.79 16.83 49.08
N GLU A 215 -24.27 15.78 48.39
CA GLU A 215 -23.40 14.69 47.94
C GLU A 215 -22.80 15.05 46.58
N TYR A 216 -21.55 14.68 46.39
CA TYR A 216 -20.77 14.98 45.19
C TYR A 216 -20.05 13.73 44.71
N GLU A 217 -20.18 13.43 43.41
CA GLU A 217 -19.57 12.26 42.78
C GLU A 217 -18.92 12.65 41.45
N PHE A 218 -17.64 12.27 41.27
CA PHE A 218 -16.99 12.23 39.96
C PHE A 218 -17.38 10.95 39.24
N THR A 219 -17.99 11.10 38.07
CA THR A 219 -18.58 10.00 37.31
C THR A 219 -18.05 9.85 35.89
N GLY A 220 -17.23 10.77 35.38
CA GLY A 220 -16.69 10.76 34.01
C GLY A 220 -15.98 9.46 33.59
N ASP A 221 -15.42 8.72 34.54
CA ASP A 221 -14.77 7.42 34.26
C ASP A 221 -15.70 6.21 34.27
N THR A 222 -16.93 6.37 34.76
CA THR A 222 -17.89 5.28 35.01
C THR A 222 -18.96 5.22 33.94
N ILE A 223 -19.33 3.99 33.54
CA ILE A 223 -20.50 3.76 32.69
C ILE A 223 -21.74 3.99 33.55
N GLY A 224 -22.68 4.80 33.07
CA GLY A 224 -23.94 5.05 33.77
C GLY A 224 -25.05 4.07 33.37
N GLU A 225 -26.30 4.50 33.45
CA GLU A 225 -27.47 3.68 33.13
C GLU A 225 -27.61 3.40 31.62
N LEU A 226 -27.08 4.29 30.77
CA LEU A 226 -27.05 4.08 29.33
C LEU A 226 -25.89 3.15 28.93
N THR A 227 -26.20 2.18 28.08
CA THR A 227 -25.24 1.16 27.64
C THR A 227 -24.03 1.79 26.94
N ASP A 228 -22.82 1.51 27.45
CA ASP A 228 -21.53 1.98 26.93
C ASP A 228 -21.41 3.52 26.84
N ARG A 229 -22.10 4.26 27.72
CA ARG A 229 -22.03 5.73 27.79
C ARG A 229 -21.44 6.20 29.11
N LYS A 230 -20.46 7.09 29.03
CA LYS A 230 -19.78 7.72 30.19
C LYS A 230 -20.18 9.17 30.43
N VAL A 231 -21.08 9.72 29.61
CA VAL A 231 -21.51 11.12 29.64
C VAL A 231 -22.06 11.50 31.03
N GLY A 232 -21.83 12.74 31.44
CA GLY A 232 -22.06 13.24 32.79
C GLY A 232 -20.82 13.04 33.64
N ASP A 233 -19.90 14.00 33.57
CA ASP A 233 -18.60 13.98 34.25
C ASP A 233 -18.75 14.07 35.77
N PHE A 234 -19.71 14.85 36.24
CA PHE A 234 -19.97 15.04 37.68
C PHE A 234 -21.46 14.97 37.99
N VAL A 235 -21.79 14.48 39.18
CA VAL A 235 -23.15 14.47 39.70
C VAL A 235 -23.18 15.05 41.11
N LEU A 236 -24.12 15.96 41.34
CA LEU A 236 -24.40 16.57 42.63
C LEU A 236 -25.80 16.20 43.09
N THR A 237 -25.93 15.63 44.29
CA THR A 237 -27.23 15.29 44.88
C THR A 237 -27.56 16.27 46.00
N LEU A 238 -28.72 16.91 45.91
CA LEU A 238 -29.21 17.87 46.90
C LEU A 238 -29.74 17.15 48.13
N GLU A 239 -29.14 17.34 49.30
CA GLU A 239 -29.60 16.70 50.55
C GLU A 239 -31.04 17.08 50.95
N GLU A 240 -31.46 18.31 50.69
CA GLU A 240 -32.75 18.81 51.18
C GLU A 240 -33.94 18.13 50.48
N THR A 241 -33.76 17.70 49.23
CA THR A 241 -34.85 17.32 48.34
C THR A 241 -34.57 16.05 47.52
N GLY A 242 -33.31 15.62 47.39
CA GLY A 242 -32.88 14.40 46.73
C GLY A 242 -32.58 14.52 45.23
N GLN A 243 -32.84 15.69 44.62
CA GLN A 243 -32.62 15.92 43.19
C GLN A 243 -31.15 15.88 42.83
N ARG A 244 -30.88 15.46 41.60
CA ARG A 244 -29.54 15.28 41.05
C ARG A 244 -29.29 16.31 39.96
N ILE A 245 -28.12 16.93 39.98
CA ILE A 245 -27.65 17.87 38.97
C ILE A 245 -26.44 17.24 38.31
N VAL A 246 -26.50 17.00 37.01
CA VAL A 246 -25.38 16.49 36.22
C VAL A 246 -24.60 17.65 35.62
N ILE A 247 -23.28 17.53 35.62
CA ILE A 247 -22.36 18.52 35.07
C ILE A 247 -21.46 17.84 34.04
N GLU A 248 -21.33 18.46 32.88
CA GLU A 248 -20.45 18.05 31.78
C GLU A 248 -19.43 19.17 31.53
N ALA A 249 -18.14 18.85 31.44
CA ALA A 249 -17.06 19.81 31.22
C ALA A 249 -16.49 19.70 29.79
N LYS A 250 -16.30 20.83 29.10
CA LYS A 250 -15.77 20.89 27.73
C LYS A 250 -14.69 21.97 27.57
N SER A 251 -13.56 21.58 27.00
CA SER A 251 -12.41 22.45 26.68
C SER A 251 -12.14 22.55 25.17
N ASP A 252 -13.15 22.32 24.33
CA ASP A 252 -13.00 22.33 22.87
C ASP A 252 -14.19 23.00 22.16
N LYS A 253 -13.88 23.70 21.05
CA LYS A 253 -14.80 24.50 20.21
C LYS A 253 -15.67 23.70 19.23
N SER A 254 -15.49 22.38 19.15
CA SER A 254 -16.04 21.54 18.07
C SER A 254 -17.55 21.25 18.19
N TYR A 255 -18.19 21.64 19.29
CA TYR A 255 -19.58 21.29 19.55
C TYR A 255 -20.54 22.30 18.94
N SER A 256 -21.63 21.83 18.34
CA SER A 256 -22.76 22.67 17.93
C SER A 256 -23.86 22.68 19.00
N GLN A 257 -24.74 23.69 18.97
CA GLN A 257 -25.87 23.76 19.92
C GLN A 257 -26.74 22.48 19.92
N PRO A 258 -27.06 21.82 18.79
CA PRO A 258 -27.75 20.53 18.80
C PRO A 258 -26.98 19.39 19.47
N GLU A 259 -25.66 19.37 19.33
CA GLU A 259 -24.80 18.35 19.94
C GLU A 259 -24.74 18.53 21.46
N ILE A 260 -24.58 19.76 21.94
CA ILE A 260 -24.66 20.11 23.36
C ILE A 260 -25.99 19.66 23.97
N LYS A 261 -27.10 19.93 23.27
CA LYS A 261 -28.42 19.54 23.76
C LYS A 261 -28.53 18.03 23.93
N LYS A 262 -28.11 17.29 22.90
CA LYS A 262 -28.15 15.82 22.91
C LYS A 262 -27.23 15.25 23.98
N GLU A 263 -26.06 15.84 24.18
CA GLU A 263 -25.12 15.39 25.19
C GLU A 263 -25.65 15.60 26.60
N LEU A 264 -26.28 16.75 26.87
CA LEU A 264 -26.98 16.99 28.13
C LEU A 264 -28.21 16.07 28.31
N ASP A 265 -28.97 15.78 27.24
CA ASP A 265 -30.05 14.78 27.28
C ASP A 265 -29.51 13.41 27.70
N ASP A 266 -28.47 12.95 27.01
CA ASP A 266 -27.81 11.68 27.27
C ASP A 266 -27.25 11.68 28.71
N ALA A 267 -26.65 12.78 29.19
CA ALA A 267 -26.12 12.91 30.55
C ALA A 267 -27.21 12.83 31.62
N ILE A 268 -28.31 13.56 31.42
CA ILE A 268 -29.46 13.60 32.32
C ILE A 268 -30.08 12.20 32.43
N GLU A 269 -30.29 11.50 31.30
CA GLU A 269 -30.81 10.13 31.29
C GLU A 269 -29.80 9.13 31.88
N ASN A 270 -28.52 9.24 31.51
CA ASN A 270 -27.47 8.32 31.97
C ASN A 270 -27.22 8.39 33.48
N ARG A 271 -27.46 9.55 34.08
CA ARG A 271 -27.22 9.83 35.49
C ARG A 271 -28.50 10.00 36.30
N ASP A 272 -29.68 9.77 35.74
CA ASP A 272 -30.98 9.98 36.41
C ASP A 272 -31.02 11.33 37.14
N ALA A 273 -30.69 12.38 36.39
CA ALA A 273 -30.59 13.76 36.90
C ALA A 273 -31.87 14.57 36.59
N ASP A 274 -32.10 15.62 37.37
CA ASP A 274 -33.23 16.54 37.22
C ASP A 274 -32.82 17.83 36.47
N TYR A 275 -31.51 18.11 36.39
CA TYR A 275 -30.99 19.29 35.72
C TYR A 275 -29.57 19.03 35.18
N GLY A 276 -29.27 19.57 33.99
CA GLY A 276 -27.96 19.46 33.37
C GLY A 276 -27.25 20.80 33.25
N ILE A 277 -25.95 20.84 33.58
CA ILE A 277 -25.08 21.98 33.36
C ILE A 277 -23.94 21.57 32.43
N ILE A 278 -23.72 22.31 31.36
CA ILE A 278 -22.50 22.20 30.56
C ILE A 278 -21.58 23.38 30.87
N VAL A 279 -20.32 23.07 31.16
CA VAL A 279 -19.29 24.01 31.57
C VAL A 279 -18.22 24.06 30.50
N PHE A 280 -18.10 25.20 29.83
CA PHE A 280 -17.02 25.48 28.89
C PHE A 280 -15.86 26.14 29.60
N GLU A 281 -14.64 25.82 29.16
CA GLU A 281 -13.43 26.49 29.64
C GLU A 281 -13.52 28.00 29.38
N CYS A 282 -13.81 28.40 28.14
CA CYS A 282 -13.92 29.79 27.74
C CYS A 282 -15.15 30.10 26.86
N GLU A 283 -15.52 31.37 26.73
CA GLU A 283 -16.62 31.81 25.85
C GLU A 283 -16.33 31.48 24.38
N ASP A 284 -15.06 31.47 23.95
CA ASP A 284 -14.69 31.15 22.58
C ASP A 284 -15.08 29.72 22.14
N TYR A 285 -15.29 28.81 23.08
CA TYR A 285 -15.76 27.44 22.84
C TYR A 285 -17.28 27.32 22.79
N VAL A 286 -17.97 28.34 23.29
CA VAL A 286 -19.42 28.37 23.34
C VAL A 286 -19.96 28.66 21.93
N PRO A 287 -20.85 27.83 21.38
CA PRO A 287 -21.35 28.05 20.02
C PRO A 287 -22.09 29.38 19.90
N ASN A 288 -21.85 30.08 18.78
CA ASN A 288 -22.48 31.37 18.47
C ASN A 288 -23.99 31.35 18.80
N LYS A 289 -24.38 32.12 19.84
CA LYS A 289 -25.73 32.34 20.43
C LYS A 289 -25.96 31.78 21.84
N VAL A 290 -24.98 31.13 22.47
CA VAL A 290 -25.15 30.57 23.81
C VAL A 290 -24.58 31.47 24.93
N GLY A 291 -23.51 32.24 24.73
CA GLY A 291 -23.02 33.23 25.72
C GLY A 291 -22.55 32.63 27.06
N TYR A 292 -22.05 33.47 27.98
CA TYR A 292 -21.49 33.05 29.29
C TYR A 292 -22.43 32.30 30.22
N PHE A 293 -23.72 32.54 30.10
CA PHE A 293 -24.73 31.99 30.99
C PHE A 293 -26.06 31.97 30.24
N GLN A 294 -26.52 30.79 29.84
CA GLN A 294 -27.75 30.66 29.09
C GLN A 294 -28.47 29.36 29.41
N GLU A 295 -29.69 29.52 29.88
CA GLU A 295 -30.61 28.42 30.09
C GLU A 295 -31.32 28.06 28.77
N PHE A 296 -31.52 26.75 28.56
CA PHE A 296 -32.31 26.18 27.49
C PHE A 296 -33.33 25.21 28.08
N GLU A 297 -34.54 25.19 27.51
CA GLU A 297 -35.56 24.15 27.76
C GLU A 297 -35.99 23.96 29.24
N ARG A 298 -35.54 24.85 30.15
CA ARG A 298 -35.83 24.96 31.59
C ARG A 298 -35.18 23.92 32.51
N ASP A 299 -34.41 23.00 31.95
CA ASP A 299 -33.70 21.92 32.65
C ASP A 299 -32.20 21.87 32.30
N ARG A 300 -31.72 22.80 31.46
CA ARG A 300 -30.34 22.84 30.97
C ARG A 300 -29.73 24.22 31.05
N LEU A 301 -28.49 24.28 31.50
CA LEU A 301 -27.72 25.50 31.58
C LEU A 301 -26.36 25.36 30.91
N SER A 302 -25.97 26.34 30.11
CA SER A 302 -24.62 26.48 29.59
C SER A 302 -23.90 27.61 30.29
N ILE A 303 -22.66 27.37 30.72
CA ILE A 303 -21.77 28.39 31.28
C ILE A 303 -20.38 28.34 30.67
N ALA A 304 -19.66 29.47 30.72
CA ALA A 304 -18.22 29.54 30.45
C ALA A 304 -17.49 30.10 31.67
N LEU A 305 -16.32 29.54 32.01
CA LEU A 305 -15.58 29.95 33.20
C LEU A 305 -14.60 31.11 32.93
N SER A 306 -14.07 31.17 31.72
CA SER A 306 -13.27 32.29 31.22
C SER A 306 -13.85 32.88 29.92
N GLU A 307 -13.20 33.90 29.41
CA GLU A 307 -13.66 34.65 28.23
C GLU A 307 -12.97 34.19 26.96
N ASP A 308 -11.68 33.91 27.07
CA ASP A 308 -10.85 33.33 26.03
C ASP A 308 -9.89 32.30 26.64
N GLU A 309 -9.23 31.56 25.76
CA GLU A 309 -8.26 30.52 26.14
C GLU A 309 -7.00 31.08 26.85
N ASP A 310 -6.73 32.38 26.72
CA ASP A 310 -5.52 33.03 27.26
C ASP A 310 -5.72 33.59 28.68
N ALA A 311 -6.93 33.48 29.23
CA ALA A 311 -7.25 33.99 30.56
C ALA A 311 -6.54 33.16 31.66
N GLU A 312 -5.57 33.77 32.34
CA GLU A 312 -4.79 33.13 33.42
C GLU A 312 -5.62 32.76 34.67
N GLU A 313 -6.80 33.35 34.86
CA GLU A 313 -7.68 33.09 36.00
C GLU A 313 -9.07 32.63 35.56
N VAL A 314 -9.43 31.42 35.99
CA VAL A 314 -10.80 30.88 35.90
C VAL A 314 -11.64 31.57 36.97
N GLU A 315 -12.76 32.23 36.61
CA GLU A 315 -13.57 32.92 37.62
C GLU A 315 -14.65 31.97 38.19
N PRO A 316 -14.51 31.47 39.43
CA PRO A 316 -15.40 30.43 39.97
C PRO A 316 -16.82 30.95 40.25
N GLY A 317 -17.01 32.27 40.21
CA GLY A 317 -18.29 32.93 40.47
C GLY A 317 -19.40 32.41 39.57
N TYR A 318 -19.12 32.09 38.30
CA TYR A 318 -20.13 31.58 37.38
C TYR A 318 -20.61 30.19 37.75
N LEU A 319 -19.69 29.29 38.12
CA LEU A 319 -20.07 27.95 38.57
C LEU A 319 -20.93 28.01 39.83
N ARG A 320 -20.63 28.92 40.77
CA ARG A 320 -21.46 29.15 41.97
C ARG A 320 -22.86 29.65 41.65
N ILE A 321 -22.97 30.60 40.73
CA ILE A 321 -24.25 31.14 40.26
C ILE A 321 -25.03 30.04 39.53
N ALA A 322 -24.37 29.28 38.66
CA ALA A 322 -24.95 28.17 37.91
C ALA A 322 -25.51 27.08 38.81
N PHE A 323 -24.74 26.68 39.84
CA PHE A 323 -25.21 25.72 40.82
C PHE A 323 -26.42 26.25 41.60
N SER A 324 -26.38 27.50 42.06
CA SER A 324 -27.51 28.12 42.78
C SER A 324 -28.76 28.20 41.91
N TRP A 325 -28.57 28.47 40.61
CA TRP A 325 -29.62 28.50 39.60
C TRP A 325 -30.23 27.12 39.37
N ALA A 326 -29.40 26.12 39.08
CA ALA A 326 -29.79 24.74 38.86
C ALA A 326 -30.50 24.15 40.09
N LYS A 327 -29.98 24.41 41.30
CA LYS A 327 -30.63 24.06 42.57
C LYS A 327 -32.03 24.66 42.67
N THR A 328 -32.17 25.96 42.36
CA THR A 328 -33.48 26.64 42.40
C THR A 328 -34.46 26.02 41.41
N ARG A 329 -34.02 25.70 40.19
CA ARG A 329 -34.86 25.09 39.15
C ARG A 329 -35.22 23.63 39.46
N ALA A 330 -34.28 22.82 39.94
CA ALA A 330 -34.53 21.44 40.35
C ALA A 330 -35.53 21.37 41.53
N ILE A 331 -35.42 22.28 42.50
CA ILE A 331 -36.39 22.38 43.60
C ILE A 331 -37.77 22.85 43.10
N GLN A 332 -37.82 23.79 42.15
CA GLN A 332 -39.07 24.27 41.57
C GLN A 332 -39.83 23.15 40.84
N GLN A 333 -39.15 22.36 40.00
CA GLN A 333 -39.78 21.26 39.26
C GLN A 333 -40.40 20.21 40.21
N TYR A 334 -39.75 19.98 41.36
CA TYR A 334 -40.27 19.13 42.43
C TYR A 334 -41.43 19.76 43.21
N ALA A 335 -41.37 21.06 43.49
CA ALA A 335 -42.46 21.76 44.19
C ALA A 335 -43.76 21.82 43.36
N ASP A 336 -43.66 21.97 42.04
CA ASP A 336 -44.80 21.93 41.11
C ASP A 336 -45.52 20.56 41.09
N SER A 337 -44.91 19.50 41.63
CA SER A 337 -45.49 18.15 41.67
C SER A 337 -46.26 17.81 42.95
N ASP A 338 -46.07 18.53 44.08
CA ASP A 338 -46.57 18.06 45.39
C ASP A 338 -47.21 19.09 46.36
N THR A 339 -47.33 20.41 46.12
CA THR A 339 -48.20 21.28 46.99
C THR A 339 -48.48 22.71 46.47
N ASP A 340 -49.50 23.37 47.08
CA ASP A 340 -49.88 24.80 47.01
C ASP A 340 -48.67 25.74 47.25
N PHE A 341 -47.87 25.96 46.21
CA PHE A 341 -46.75 26.90 46.20
C PHE A 341 -47.20 28.20 45.51
N ASP A 342 -46.85 29.36 46.07
CA ASP A 342 -47.15 30.66 45.47
C ASP A 342 -46.18 30.90 44.29
N ALA A 343 -46.44 30.18 43.19
CA ALA A 343 -45.58 30.13 42.00
C ALA A 343 -45.29 31.52 41.43
N GLU A 344 -46.16 32.50 41.65
CA GLU A 344 -46.00 33.88 41.21
C GLU A 344 -44.85 34.60 41.93
N VAL A 345 -44.67 34.38 43.25
CA VAL A 345 -43.58 34.98 44.04
C VAL A 345 -42.23 34.35 43.67
N VAL A 346 -42.21 33.03 43.47
CA VAL A 346 -40.99 32.32 43.05
C VAL A 346 -40.58 32.72 41.64
N GLN A 347 -41.53 32.75 40.69
CA GLN A 347 -41.27 33.22 39.32
C GLN A 347 -40.77 34.66 39.27
N THR A 348 -41.32 35.55 40.12
CA THR A 348 -40.85 36.95 40.20
C THR A 348 -39.41 37.03 40.69
N ASN A 349 -39.08 36.32 41.78
CA ASN A 349 -37.70 36.32 42.30
C ASN A 349 -36.71 35.68 41.31
N ILE A 350 -37.12 34.64 40.59
CA ILE A 350 -36.29 34.02 39.54
C ILE A 350 -36.03 35.02 38.41
N SER A 351 -37.05 35.73 37.94
CA SER A 351 -36.89 36.76 36.91
C SER A 351 -35.96 37.90 37.36
N GLU A 352 -36.02 38.32 38.63
CA GLU A 352 -35.11 39.33 39.17
C GLU A 352 -33.65 38.83 39.23
N VAL A 353 -33.45 37.54 39.49
CA VAL A 353 -32.13 36.88 39.44
C VAL A 353 -31.62 36.79 37.99
N GLU A 354 -32.48 36.45 37.01
CA GLU A 354 -32.12 36.47 35.57
C GLU A 354 -31.62 37.87 35.15
N ASP A 355 -32.35 38.92 35.53
CA ASP A 355 -31.99 40.31 35.24
C ASP A 355 -30.68 40.73 35.92
N ALA A 356 -30.39 40.21 37.13
CA ALA A 356 -29.14 40.46 37.81
C ALA A 356 -27.95 39.76 37.11
N ILE A 357 -28.13 38.50 36.71
CA ILE A 357 -27.10 37.72 35.98
C ILE A 357 -26.81 38.35 34.61
N GLY A 358 -27.85 38.74 33.87
CA GLY A 358 -27.68 39.40 32.56
C GLY A 358 -26.92 40.73 32.66
N ARG A 359 -27.21 41.54 33.70
CA ARG A 359 -26.46 42.77 33.98
C ARG A 359 -25.01 42.48 34.34
N PHE A 360 -24.76 41.46 35.16
CA PHE A 360 -23.41 41.06 35.55
C PHE A 360 -22.58 40.62 34.34
N SER A 361 -23.12 39.75 33.48
CA SER A 361 -22.47 39.33 32.23
C SER A 361 -22.16 40.53 31.31
N THR A 362 -23.11 41.45 31.13
CA THR A 362 -22.91 42.65 30.31
C THR A 362 -21.78 43.55 30.85
N ILE A 363 -21.67 43.71 32.17
CA ILE A 363 -20.63 44.53 32.78
C ILE A 363 -19.27 43.87 32.59
N ARG A 364 -19.16 42.55 32.80
CA ARG A 364 -17.90 41.82 32.62
C ARG A 364 -17.36 41.91 31.20
N SER A 365 -18.19 41.61 30.19
CA SER A 365 -17.82 41.74 28.77
C SER A 365 -17.24 43.11 28.42
N LYS A 366 -17.78 44.19 29.01
CA LYS A 366 -17.24 45.55 28.85
C LYS A 366 -15.89 45.74 29.54
N THR A 367 -15.73 45.24 30.76
CA THR A 367 -14.46 45.28 31.51
C THR A 367 -13.35 44.56 30.75
N THR A 368 -13.67 43.43 30.13
CA THR A 368 -12.73 42.63 29.36
C THR A 368 -12.29 43.30 28.09
N SER A 369 -13.26 43.86 27.36
CA SER A 369 -12.96 44.68 26.19
C SER A 369 -12.00 45.83 26.53
N LEU A 370 -12.13 46.41 27.73
CA LEU A 370 -11.21 47.44 28.21
C LEU A 370 -9.80 46.89 28.50
N VAL A 371 -9.69 45.70 29.10
CA VAL A 371 -8.39 45.04 29.37
C VAL A 371 -7.68 44.71 28.06
N LYS A 372 -8.38 44.11 27.08
CA LYS A 372 -7.82 43.82 25.74
C LYS A 372 -7.30 45.08 25.06
N THR A 373 -8.10 46.15 25.07
CA THR A 373 -7.70 47.44 24.51
C THR A 373 -6.46 48.01 25.22
N ALA A 374 -6.34 47.83 26.54
CA ALA A 374 -5.16 48.30 27.29
C ALA A 374 -3.89 47.51 26.91
N ASN A 375 -3.99 46.19 26.80
CA ASN A 375 -2.87 45.33 26.39
C ASN A 375 -2.39 45.65 24.96
N GLU A 376 -3.32 45.85 24.01
CA GLU A 376 -2.99 46.28 22.65
C GLU A 376 -2.25 47.63 22.61
N ILE A 377 -2.63 48.57 23.49
CA ILE A 377 -1.94 49.86 23.61
C ILE A 377 -0.50 49.65 24.13
N ASP A 378 -0.31 48.80 25.13
CA ASP A 378 1.01 48.51 25.68
C ASP A 378 1.92 47.85 24.63
N GLU A 379 1.42 46.89 23.85
CA GLU A 379 2.18 46.27 22.75
C GLU A 379 2.60 47.28 21.68
N GLN A 380 1.68 48.16 21.26
CA GLN A 380 2.00 49.25 20.32
C GLN A 380 3.03 50.23 20.88
N LEU A 381 3.00 50.52 22.18
CA LEU A 381 4.00 51.36 22.82
C LEU A 381 5.39 50.71 22.81
N GLU A 382 5.47 49.39 23.05
CA GLU A 382 6.72 48.63 22.96
C GLU A 382 7.28 48.59 21.52
N GLU A 383 6.42 48.39 20.52
CA GLU A 383 6.81 48.43 19.10
C GLU A 383 7.41 49.79 18.75
N ILE A 384 6.72 50.89 19.11
CA ILE A 384 7.19 52.27 18.91
C ILE A 384 8.53 52.51 19.63
N GLU A 385 8.69 52.00 20.86
CA GLU A 385 9.94 52.13 21.61
C GLU A 385 11.11 51.41 20.91
N ASN A 386 10.88 50.20 20.43
CA ASN A 386 11.87 49.39 19.72
C ASN A 386 12.27 50.02 18.38
N ASP A 387 11.30 50.52 17.62
CA ASP A 387 11.52 51.27 16.38
C ASP A 387 12.37 52.53 16.61
N ALA A 388 12.05 53.29 17.66
CA ALA A 388 12.82 54.46 18.05
C ALA A 388 14.26 54.11 18.44
N LYS A 389 14.45 53.02 19.22
CA LYS A 389 15.78 52.51 19.58
C LYS A 389 16.59 52.07 18.36
N GLY A 390 15.96 51.37 17.42
CA GLY A 390 16.58 50.92 16.16
C GLY A 390 17.09 52.09 15.34
N ARG A 391 16.22 53.07 15.06
CA ARG A 391 16.61 54.28 14.31
C ARG A 391 17.72 55.06 14.99
N LEU A 392 17.69 55.18 16.32
CA LEU A 392 18.77 55.82 17.08
C LEU A 392 20.09 55.05 17.01
N ALA A 393 20.05 53.72 16.93
CA ALA A 393 21.24 52.90 16.73
C ALA A 393 21.85 53.10 15.33
N ASP A 394 21.02 53.16 14.30
CA ASP A 394 21.45 53.39 12.91
C ASP A 394 22.11 54.76 12.75
N ILE A 395 21.48 55.82 13.29
CA ILE A 395 22.05 57.17 13.30
C ILE A 395 23.41 57.19 14.01
N ARG A 396 23.55 56.48 15.14
CA ARG A 396 24.84 56.37 15.85
C ARG A 396 25.88 55.63 15.03
N ALA A 397 25.50 54.62 14.25
CA ALA A 397 26.40 53.88 13.38
C ALA A 397 26.92 54.76 12.22
N GLU A 398 26.04 55.51 11.56
CA GLU A 398 26.42 56.45 10.48
C GLU A 398 27.32 57.59 10.96
N LEU A 399 27.05 58.15 12.15
CA LEU A 399 27.90 59.18 12.75
C LEU A 399 29.32 58.66 13.06
N ARG A 400 29.44 57.40 13.49
CA ARG A 400 30.76 56.76 13.71
C ARG A 400 31.50 56.47 12.41
N ALA A 401 30.77 56.14 11.34
CA ALA A 401 31.35 55.93 10.02
C ALA A 401 31.85 57.24 9.40
N SER A 402 31.08 58.32 9.53
CA SER A 402 31.43 59.65 9.01
C SER A 402 32.59 60.32 9.77
N GLY A 403 32.79 59.99 11.05
CA GLY A 403 33.90 60.53 11.86
C GLY A 403 35.28 59.87 11.63
N ARG A 404 35.38 58.90 10.71
CA ARG A 404 36.63 58.20 10.36
C ARG A 404 37.16 58.51 8.94
N SER A 405 36.45 59.35 8.18
CA SER A 405 36.96 60.00 6.97
C SER A 405 37.50 61.37 7.28
#